data_AF-A0AA46X1Q5-F1
#
_entry.id   AF-A0AA46X1Q5-F1
#
_cell.length_a   1.000
_cell.length_b   1.000
_cell.length_c   1.000
_cell.angle_alpha   90.00
_cell.angle_beta   90.00
_cell.angle_gamma   90.00
#
_symmetry.space_group_name_H-M   'P 1'
#
loop_
_entity.id
_entity.type
_entity.pdbx_description
1 polymer ?
#
loop_
_entity_poly.entity_id
_entity_poly.type
_entity_poly.pdbx_seq_one_letter_code
_entity_poly.pdbx_strand_id
1 'polypeptide(L)'
;MAVYGSGIDGEIDAASALLEPDELLRWLAARGEPSAATVDALVAVQRRREEALADEELGHMLGGEMALLLGQVLIASIDGAHWHVWPNGHPVVRIGRTDLDVTEIADAYLCRQGHLRARSSSATAEPAGERTGRVVRAADRRWCMTGW
;
A
#
# COMPACT_ATOMS: atom_id res chain seq x y z
N MET A 1 20.34 -20.24 -17.62
CA MET A 1 21.40 -19.21 -17.66
C MET A 1 20.72 -17.92 -18.08
N ALA A 2 20.32 -17.09 -17.11
CA ALA A 2 19.71 -15.79 -17.39
C ALA A 2 20.80 -14.73 -17.19
N VAL A 3 21.10 -14.03 -18.28
CA VAL A 3 22.02 -12.89 -18.33
C VAL A 3 21.29 -11.72 -17.69
N TYR A 4 21.71 -11.28 -16.51
CA TYR A 4 21.30 -9.96 -16.00
C TYR A 4 22.18 -8.92 -16.69
N GLY A 5 21.53 -8.12 -17.54
CA GLY A 5 22.12 -6.97 -18.20
C GLY A 5 22.78 -6.04 -17.20
N SER A 6 24.01 -5.71 -17.52
CA SER A 6 24.87 -4.74 -16.88
C SER A 6 24.21 -3.36 -16.81
N GLY A 7 24.22 -2.75 -15.61
CA GLY A 7 24.27 -1.31 -15.39
C GLY A 7 23.14 -0.49 -15.99
N ILE A 8 22.01 -0.43 -15.28
CA ILE A 8 21.20 0.78 -15.28
C ILE A 8 21.25 1.40 -13.87
N ASP A 9 22.28 2.22 -13.64
CA ASP A 9 22.14 3.41 -12.79
C ASP A 9 21.31 4.49 -13.53
N GLY A 10 20.48 4.07 -14.49
CA GLY A 10 19.54 4.89 -15.20
C GLY A 10 18.34 5.02 -14.29
N GLU A 11 18.13 6.24 -13.82
CA GLU A 11 16.81 6.82 -13.62
C GLU A 11 15.86 6.24 -14.68
N ILE A 12 15.21 5.13 -14.34
CA ILE A 12 14.00 4.71 -15.04
C ILE A 12 13.06 5.84 -14.66
N ASP A 13 12.97 6.85 -15.52
CA ASP A 13 11.83 7.74 -15.59
C ASP A 13 10.65 6.79 -15.78
N ALA A 14 10.06 6.40 -14.66
CA ALA A 14 8.92 5.52 -14.61
C ALA A 14 7.81 6.37 -15.19
N ALA A 15 7.72 6.33 -16.52
CA ALA A 15 6.73 7.04 -17.31
C ALA A 15 5.41 6.85 -16.58
N SER A 16 4.87 7.94 -16.04
CA SER A 16 3.89 7.90 -14.95
C SER A 16 2.66 7.06 -15.31
N ALA A 17 2.36 6.95 -16.61
CA ALA A 17 1.33 6.09 -17.18
C ALA A 17 1.47 4.58 -16.87
N LEU A 18 2.66 4.07 -16.55
CA LEU A 18 2.85 2.67 -16.12
C LEU A 18 2.59 2.47 -14.62
N LEU A 19 2.44 3.55 -13.85
CA LEU A 19 2.23 3.56 -12.41
C LEU A 19 0.88 4.20 -12.06
N GLU A 20 -0.16 3.87 -12.82
CA GLU A 20 -1.52 4.35 -12.60
C GLU A 20 -2.40 3.26 -11.95
N PRO A 21 -3.13 3.58 -10.87
CA PRO A 21 -4.04 2.65 -10.18
C PRO A 21 -5.41 2.53 -10.90
N ASP A 22 -5.40 2.29 -12.21
CA ASP A 22 -6.58 2.42 -13.07
C ASP A 22 -7.73 1.48 -12.71
N GLU A 23 -7.44 0.24 -12.33
CA GLU A 23 -8.48 -0.73 -11.97
C GLU A 23 -9.13 -0.35 -10.65
N LEU A 24 -8.32 0.02 -9.66
CA LEU A 24 -8.83 0.46 -8.35
C LEU A 24 -9.63 1.76 -8.45
N LEU A 25 -9.17 2.74 -9.23
CA LEU A 25 -9.90 3.99 -9.43
C LEU A 25 -11.22 3.77 -10.18
N ARG A 26 -11.24 2.90 -11.20
CA ARG A 26 -12.50 2.50 -11.87
C ARG A 26 -13.45 1.79 -10.91
N TRP A 27 -12.93 0.88 -10.10
CA TRP A 27 -13.70 0.15 -9.11
C TRP A 27 -14.34 1.07 -8.05
N LEU A 28 -13.61 2.12 -7.63
CA LEU A 28 -14.12 3.19 -6.76
C LEU A 28 -15.18 4.04 -7.47
N ALA A 29 -14.92 4.46 -8.71
CA ALA A 29 -15.85 5.28 -9.49
C ALA A 29 -17.20 4.57 -9.69
N ALA A 30 -17.19 3.27 -10.00
CA ALA A 30 -18.39 2.44 -10.13
C ALA A 30 -19.25 2.41 -8.86
N ARG A 31 -18.65 2.72 -7.69
CA ARG A 31 -19.31 2.75 -6.38
C ARG A 31 -19.61 4.16 -5.89
N GLY A 32 -19.43 5.18 -6.73
CA GLY A 32 -19.64 6.59 -6.38
C GLY A 32 -18.65 7.12 -5.34
N GLU A 33 -17.47 6.52 -5.26
CA GLU A 33 -16.40 6.95 -4.36
C GLU A 33 -15.40 7.90 -5.03
N PRO A 34 -14.59 8.63 -4.23
CA PRO A 34 -13.46 9.38 -4.75
C PRO A 34 -12.56 8.49 -5.61
N SER A 35 -12.43 8.84 -6.88
CA SER A 35 -11.70 8.08 -7.91
C SER A 35 -10.54 8.89 -8.50
N ALA A 36 -10.12 9.95 -7.81
CA ALA A 36 -8.88 10.66 -8.06
C ALA A 36 -7.82 10.20 -7.03
N ALA A 37 -6.54 10.35 -7.37
CA ALA A 37 -5.43 10.03 -6.47
C ALA A 37 -5.36 11.00 -5.27
N THR A 38 -6.25 10.81 -4.30
CA THR A 38 -6.40 11.63 -3.10
C THR A 38 -6.39 10.76 -1.84
N VAL A 39 -6.17 11.40 -0.69
CA VAL A 39 -6.29 10.74 0.62
C VAL A 39 -7.68 10.14 0.81
N ASP A 40 -8.73 10.79 0.31
CA ASP A 40 -10.10 10.29 0.42
C ASP A 40 -10.30 8.98 -0.34
N ALA A 41 -9.64 8.79 -1.49
CA ALA A 41 -9.66 7.52 -2.21
C ALA A 41 -9.00 6.40 -1.39
N LEU A 42 -7.84 6.65 -0.75
CA LEU A 42 -7.19 5.67 0.14
C LEU A 42 -8.14 5.23 1.29
N VAL A 43 -8.84 6.19 1.89
CA VAL A 43 -9.82 5.92 2.95
C VAL A 43 -11.03 5.14 2.42
N ALA A 44 -11.51 5.44 1.22
CA ALA A 44 -12.61 4.74 0.58
C ALA A 44 -12.28 3.26 0.32
N VAL A 45 -11.06 2.97 -0.17
CA VAL A 45 -10.55 1.60 -0.35
C VAL A 45 -10.52 0.86 0.97
N GLN A 46 -9.97 1.48 2.03
CA GLN A 46 -9.96 0.86 3.36
C GLN A 46 -11.34 0.56 3.90
N ARG A 47 -12.29 1.49 3.74
CA ARG A 47 -13.66 1.26 4.22
C ARG A 47 -14.29 0.03 3.56
N ARG A 48 -13.91 -0.26 2.32
CA ARG A 48 -14.43 -1.39 1.52
C ARG A 48 -13.42 -2.50 1.28
N ARG A 49 -12.40 -2.61 2.13
CA ARG A 49 -11.32 -3.59 1.94
C ARG A 49 -11.84 -5.02 1.73
N GLU A 50 -12.81 -5.45 2.53
CA GLU A 50 -13.39 -6.80 2.43
C GLU A 50 -14.09 -7.01 1.07
N GLU A 51 -14.76 -5.99 0.55
CA GLU A 51 -15.42 -6.04 -0.75
C GLU A 51 -14.40 -6.01 -1.90
N ALA A 52 -13.37 -5.16 -1.80
CA ALA A 52 -12.30 -5.07 -2.80
C ALA A 52 -11.46 -6.36 -2.88
N LEU A 53 -11.26 -7.05 -1.75
CA LEU A 53 -10.57 -8.36 -1.72
C LEU A 53 -11.41 -9.49 -2.28
N ALA A 54 -12.74 -9.41 -2.16
CA ALA A 54 -13.67 -10.41 -2.67
C ALA A 54 -14.02 -10.21 -4.17
N ASP A 55 -13.61 -9.08 -4.74
CA ASP A 55 -13.82 -8.75 -6.14
C ASP A 55 -12.90 -9.61 -7.02
N GLU A 56 -13.47 -10.28 -8.03
CA GLU A 56 -12.72 -11.22 -8.88
C GLU A 56 -11.68 -10.50 -9.75
N GLU A 57 -11.99 -9.30 -10.23
CA GLU A 57 -11.12 -8.53 -11.10
C GLU A 57 -10.08 -7.75 -10.29
N LEU A 58 -10.48 -7.10 -9.19
CA LEU A 58 -9.58 -6.27 -8.41
C LEU A 58 -8.78 -7.06 -7.34
N GLY A 59 -9.38 -8.08 -6.71
CA GLY A 59 -8.87 -8.67 -5.47
C GLY A 59 -7.45 -9.23 -5.57
N HIS A 60 -7.10 -9.86 -6.69
CA HIS A 60 -5.78 -10.47 -6.92
C HIS A 60 -4.66 -9.43 -7.15
N MET A 61 -5.02 -8.19 -7.51
CA MET A 61 -4.10 -7.10 -7.83
C MET A 61 -4.25 -5.89 -6.89
N LEU A 62 -5.17 -5.96 -5.91
CA LEU A 62 -5.49 -4.89 -4.97
C LEU A 62 -4.25 -4.34 -4.25
N GLY A 63 -3.31 -5.19 -3.84
CA GLY A 63 -2.09 -4.75 -3.18
C GLY A 63 -1.22 -3.84 -4.07
N GLY A 64 -1.08 -4.20 -5.34
CA GLY A 64 -0.34 -3.40 -6.33
C GLY A 64 -1.05 -2.09 -6.63
N GLU A 65 -2.34 -2.14 -6.92
CA GLU A 65 -3.15 -0.95 -7.19
C GLU A 65 -3.17 0.03 -5.99
N MET A 66 -3.24 -0.50 -4.78
CA MET A 66 -3.18 0.29 -3.55
C MET A 66 -1.81 0.97 -3.37
N ALA A 67 -0.72 0.30 -3.75
CA ALA A 67 0.63 0.87 -3.73
C ALA A 67 0.78 2.02 -4.75
N LEU A 68 0.22 1.85 -5.95
CA LEU A 68 0.20 2.89 -6.98
C LEU A 68 -0.60 4.12 -6.52
N LEU A 69 -1.82 3.90 -6.01
CA LEU A 69 -2.64 4.99 -5.47
C LEU A 69 -1.93 5.74 -4.33
N LEU A 70 -1.29 5.01 -3.42
CA LEU A 70 -0.53 5.59 -2.33
C LEU A 70 0.63 6.44 -2.84
N GLY A 71 1.41 5.93 -3.80
CA GLY A 71 2.54 6.68 -4.34
C GLY A 71 2.12 7.94 -5.10
N GLN A 72 1.03 7.89 -5.87
CA GLN A 72 0.47 9.09 -6.51
C GLN A 72 0.04 10.14 -5.47
N VAL A 73 -0.63 9.71 -4.39
CA VAL A 73 -0.99 10.61 -3.29
C VAL A 73 0.25 11.22 -2.63
N LEU A 74 1.30 10.43 -2.39
CA LEU A 74 2.54 10.92 -1.78
C LEU A 74 3.24 11.96 -2.67
N ILE A 75 3.35 11.69 -3.96
CA ILE A 75 3.97 12.61 -4.93
C ILE A 75 3.18 13.92 -5.04
N ALA A 76 1.84 13.82 -5.07
CA ALA A 76 0.98 15.01 -5.09
C ALA A 76 1.03 15.80 -3.78
N SER A 77 1.35 15.17 -2.65
CA SER A 77 1.31 15.78 -1.32
C SER A 77 2.65 16.32 -0.83
N ILE A 78 3.77 15.86 -1.39
CA ILE A 78 5.11 16.14 -0.87
C ILE A 78 5.97 16.75 -1.98
N ASP A 79 6.33 18.02 -1.81
CA ASP A 79 7.21 18.71 -2.76
C ASP A 79 8.55 17.98 -2.91
N GLY A 80 8.93 17.71 -4.16
CA GLY A 80 10.17 17.00 -4.52
C GLY A 80 10.09 15.48 -4.38
N ALA A 81 8.95 14.93 -3.99
CA ALA A 81 8.71 13.49 -4.10
C ALA A 81 8.57 13.07 -5.57
N HIS A 82 9.18 11.95 -5.93
CA HIS A 82 9.10 11.40 -7.28
C HIS A 82 9.15 9.87 -7.23
N TRP A 83 8.64 9.25 -8.30
CA TRP A 83 8.78 7.82 -8.50
C TRP A 83 10.24 7.44 -8.72
N HIS A 84 10.65 6.33 -8.12
CA HIS A 84 11.91 5.69 -8.39
C HIS A 84 11.70 4.18 -8.38
N VAL A 85 12.55 3.45 -9.10
CA VAL A 85 12.49 1.99 -9.16
C VAL A 85 13.82 1.47 -8.67
N TRP A 86 13.80 0.62 -7.64
CA TRP A 86 15.01 -0.05 -7.19
C TRP A 86 15.52 -1.05 -8.23
N PRO A 87 16.80 -1.45 -8.20
CA PRO A 87 17.37 -2.42 -9.15
C PRO A 87 16.66 -3.78 -9.20
N ASN A 88 15.91 -4.12 -8.14
CA ASN A 88 15.08 -5.33 -8.07
C ASN A 88 13.69 -5.18 -8.72
N GLY A 89 13.36 -4.01 -9.27
CA GLY A 89 12.08 -3.71 -9.91
C GLY A 89 10.98 -3.24 -8.97
N HIS A 90 11.27 -3.02 -7.67
CA HIS A 90 10.26 -2.53 -6.73
C HIS A 90 10.00 -1.02 -6.91
N PRO A 91 8.74 -0.59 -7.01
CA PRO A 91 8.40 0.83 -7.05
C PRO A 91 8.56 1.45 -5.67
N VAL A 92 9.25 2.59 -5.61
CA VAL A 92 9.44 3.38 -4.40
C VAL A 92 9.17 4.86 -4.67
N VAL A 93 8.77 5.59 -3.64
CA VAL A 93 8.70 7.06 -3.70
C VAL A 93 9.95 7.62 -3.02
N ARG A 94 10.76 8.36 -3.77
CA ARG A 94 11.95 9.01 -3.25
C ARG A 94 11.64 10.43 -2.77
N ILE A 95 12.06 10.74 -1.55
CA ILE A 95 11.92 12.05 -0.90
C ILE A 95 13.30 12.46 -0.38
N GLY A 96 13.95 13.40 -1.07
CA GLY A 96 15.33 13.78 -0.77
C GLY A 96 16.30 12.60 -0.91
N ARG A 97 16.76 12.04 0.22
CA ARG A 97 17.68 10.88 0.26
C ARG A 97 17.02 9.60 0.78
N THR A 98 15.71 9.63 1.00
CA THR A 98 14.94 8.53 1.59
C THR A 98 14.05 7.90 0.53
N ASP A 99 14.02 6.58 0.48
CA ASP A 99 13.11 5.81 -0.36
C ASP A 99 12.03 5.16 0.49
N LEU A 100 10.78 5.30 0.06
CA LEU A 100 9.63 4.68 0.69
C LEU A 100 9.13 3.53 -0.20
N ASP A 101 9.17 2.30 0.31
CA ASP A 101 8.54 1.15 -0.36
C ASP A 101 7.02 1.27 -0.23
N VAL A 102 6.37 1.70 -1.30
CA VAL A 102 4.92 1.91 -1.33
C VAL A 102 4.16 0.59 -1.26
N THR A 103 4.77 -0.53 -1.68
CA THR A 103 4.15 -1.85 -1.61
C THR A 103 4.08 -2.33 -0.16
N GLU A 104 5.17 -2.17 0.59
CA GLU A 104 5.20 -2.48 2.02
C GLU A 104 4.20 -1.61 2.80
N ILE A 105 4.15 -0.31 2.51
CA ILE A 105 3.23 0.61 3.20
C ILE A 105 1.77 0.30 2.84
N ALA A 106 1.46 0.00 1.58
CA ALA A 106 0.13 -0.37 1.14
C ALA A 106 -0.35 -1.68 1.79
N ASP A 107 0.50 -2.70 1.85
CA ASP A 107 0.20 -3.97 2.54
C ASP A 107 -0.10 -3.73 4.02
N ALA A 108 0.75 -2.95 4.70
CA ALA A 108 0.55 -2.58 6.10
C ALA A 108 -0.76 -1.77 6.30
N TYR A 109 -1.09 -0.90 5.35
CA TYR A 109 -2.33 -0.13 5.36
C TYR A 109 -3.54 -1.06 5.26
N LEU A 110 -3.56 -1.95 4.27
CA LEU A 110 -4.61 -2.96 4.10
C LEU A 110 -4.74 -3.85 5.35
N CYS A 111 -3.64 -4.36 5.89
CA CYS A 111 -3.66 -5.26 7.05
C CYS A 111 -4.16 -4.60 8.34
N ARG A 112 -4.00 -3.27 8.51
CA ARG A 112 -4.29 -2.56 9.77
C ARG A 112 -5.75 -2.66 10.23
N GLN A 113 -6.71 -2.79 9.33
CA GLN A 113 -8.13 -2.81 9.71
C GLN A 113 -8.55 -4.09 10.44
N GLY A 114 -7.89 -5.23 10.14
CA GLY A 114 -8.15 -6.51 10.83
C GLY A 114 -7.88 -6.44 12.34
N HIS A 115 -6.89 -5.63 12.76
CA HIS A 115 -6.53 -5.45 14.16
C HIS A 115 -7.43 -4.47 14.93
N LEU A 116 -8.22 -3.64 14.25
CA LEU A 116 -9.15 -2.70 14.91
C LEU A 116 -10.50 -3.38 15.17
N ARG A 117 -11.03 -4.16 14.21
CA ARG A 117 -12.29 -4.92 14.38
C ARG A 117 -12.19 -5.99 15.49
N ALA A 118 -11.08 -6.73 15.54
CA ALA A 118 -10.86 -7.73 16.59
C ALA A 118 -10.85 -7.13 18.02
N ARG A 119 -10.45 -5.87 18.16
CA ARG A 119 -10.32 -5.17 19.45
C ARG A 119 -11.63 -4.55 19.94
N SER A 120 -12.50 -4.14 19.01
CA SER A 120 -13.84 -3.64 19.33
C SER A 120 -14.80 -4.75 19.78
N SER A 121 -14.51 -6.02 19.43
CA SER A 121 -15.28 -7.18 19.90
C SER A 121 -14.89 -7.64 21.31
N SER A 122 -13.82 -7.11 21.90
CA SER A 122 -13.29 -7.53 23.21
C SER A 122 -13.44 -6.48 24.32
N ALA A 123 -14.25 -5.44 24.14
CA ALA A 123 -14.48 -4.43 25.18
C ALA A 123 -15.58 -4.88 26.16
N THR A 124 -15.25 -5.83 27.03
CA THR A 124 -15.83 -5.92 28.38
C THR A 124 -14.71 -6.34 29.33
N ALA A 125 -14.51 -5.51 30.36
CA ALA A 125 -13.59 -5.60 31.50
C ALA A 125 -12.18 -4.97 31.36
N GLU A 126 -12.05 -3.77 31.93
CA GLU A 126 -10.84 -3.12 32.46
C GLU A 126 -10.45 -3.70 33.86
N PRO A 127 -9.35 -3.27 34.55
CA PRO A 127 -8.32 -2.27 34.20
C PRO A 127 -6.83 -2.66 34.50
N ALA A 128 -5.95 -1.74 34.07
CA ALA A 128 -4.68 -1.29 34.67
C ALA A 128 -3.51 -2.29 34.90
N GLY A 129 -2.44 -2.09 34.12
CA GLY A 129 -1.13 -2.69 34.37
C GLY A 129 -0.06 -2.25 33.38
N GLU A 130 0.68 -1.21 33.77
CA GLU A 130 2.11 -0.98 33.56
C GLU A 130 2.75 -0.87 32.16
N ARG A 131 3.44 0.27 32.03
CA ARG A 131 4.32 0.82 31.00
C ARG A 131 5.48 -0.14 30.61
N THR A 132 5.84 -0.22 29.33
CA THR A 132 7.25 -0.26 28.87
C THR A 132 7.34 -0.10 27.34
N GLY A 133 8.25 0.78 26.91
CA GLY A 133 8.53 1.04 25.50
C GLY A 133 9.09 -0.19 24.79
N ARG A 134 8.53 -0.51 23.63
CA ARG A 134 9.02 -1.56 22.73
C ARG A 134 9.35 -0.94 21.39
N VAL A 135 10.64 -0.93 21.08
CA VAL A 135 11.18 -0.75 19.73
C VAL A 135 10.53 -1.79 18.84
N VAL A 136 9.77 -1.36 17.83
CA VAL A 136 9.11 -2.27 16.89
C VAL A 136 10.19 -2.80 15.94
N ARG A 137 10.79 -3.94 16.31
CA ARG A 137 11.37 -4.85 15.32
C ARG A 137 10.20 -5.51 14.59
N ALA A 138 10.03 -5.19 13.31
CA ALA A 138 9.14 -5.91 12.41
C ALA A 138 9.71 -7.32 12.17
N ALA A 139 9.26 -8.27 12.99
CA ALA A 139 9.45 -9.69 12.77
C ALA A 139 8.19 -10.41 13.26
N ASP A 140 7.20 -10.53 12.38
CA ASP A 140 6.43 -11.77 12.17
C ASP A 140 5.64 -11.62 10.86
N ARG A 141 6.18 -12.22 9.80
CA ARG A 141 5.53 -12.31 8.48
C ARG A 141 4.45 -13.37 8.60
N ARG A 142 3.18 -12.97 8.75
CA ARG A 142 2.07 -13.94 8.85
C ARG A 142 0.78 -13.43 8.24
N TRP A 143 0.88 -12.83 7.05
CA TRP A 143 -0.25 -12.67 6.13
C TRP A 143 -0.04 -13.45 4.83
N CYS A 144 1.18 -13.93 4.57
CA CYS A 144 1.46 -14.95 3.56
C CYS A 144 1.25 -16.35 4.16
N MET A 145 0.04 -16.91 4.07
CA MET A 145 -0.25 -18.35 3.91
C MET A 145 -1.70 -18.64 4.32
N THR A 146 -2.59 -18.54 3.33
CA THR A 146 -3.86 -19.27 3.09
C THR A 146 -4.66 -18.31 2.20
N GLY A 147 -4.97 -18.54 0.94
CA GLY A 147 -4.98 -19.73 0.10
C GLY A 147 -6.12 -19.51 -0.90
N TRP A 148 -5.85 -19.84 -2.17
CA TRP A 148 -6.67 -19.67 -3.38
C TRP A 148 -6.53 -18.30 -4.06
#